data_AF-A0A4Y2TT15-F1
#
_entry.id   AF-A0A4Y2TT15-F1
#
_cell.length_a   1.000
_cell.length_b   1.000
_cell.length_c   1.000
_cell.angle_alpha   90.00
_cell.angle_beta   90.00
_cell.angle_gamma   90.00
#
_symmetry.space_group_name_H-M   'P 1'
#
loop_
_entity.id
_entity.type
_entity.pdbx_description
1 polymer ?
#
loop_
_entity_poly.entity_id
_entity_poly.type
_entity_poly.pdbx_seq_one_letter_code
_entity_poly.pdbx_strand_id
1 'polypeptide(L)'
;MSAENVERVRDTFLRSPKKSTVCTSRELGIPQLTVWRVLRKKLCYKPYKLQSLQALRPSDQEHQLNVCVYMLEAMEADDICTRLVFNDETTFHLSGKVNRHNVSLQGLTNPHIWIEHERDSSKVNVFRAMSVSKIYGPFFFTEKTVTDSTYLDMLEI
;
A
#
# COMPACT_ATOMS: atom_id res chain seq x y z
N MET A 1 22.32 -18.60 22.65
CA MET A 1 20.98 -18.80 22.06
C MET A 1 20.88 -20.25 21.69
N SER A 2 19.94 -21.02 22.26
CA SER A 2 19.86 -22.47 22.02
C SER A 2 19.44 -22.76 20.58
N ALA A 3 19.90 -23.89 20.03
CA ALA A 3 19.49 -24.38 18.72
C ALA A 3 17.97 -24.61 18.65
N GLU A 4 17.38 -25.06 19.76
CA GLU A 4 15.94 -25.26 19.92
C GLU A 4 15.13 -23.96 19.66
N ASN A 5 15.58 -22.81 20.19
CA ASN A 5 14.89 -21.54 19.96
C ASN A 5 15.00 -21.08 18.50
N VAL A 6 16.06 -21.45 17.78
CA VAL A 6 16.19 -21.16 16.35
C VAL A 6 15.17 -21.98 15.56
N GLU A 7 15.03 -23.26 15.87
CA GLU A 7 14.09 -24.15 15.18
C GLU A 7 12.64 -23.77 15.45
N ARG A 8 12.28 -23.46 16.71
CA ARG A 8 10.93 -22.96 17.08
C ARG A 8 10.55 -21.70 16.32
N VAL A 9 11.49 -20.77 16.15
CA VAL A 9 11.26 -19.55 15.35
C VAL A 9 11.11 -19.93 13.87
N ARG A 10 11.96 -20.80 13.33
CA ARG A 10 11.87 -21.27 11.95
C ARG A 10 10.49 -21.89 11.67
N ASP A 11 10.06 -22.86 12.47
CA ASP A 11 8.77 -23.55 12.30
C ASP A 11 7.58 -22.59 12.36
N THR A 12 7.65 -21.58 13.23
CA THR A 12 6.61 -20.56 13.34
C THR A 12 6.47 -19.76 12.05
N PHE A 13 7.59 -19.35 11.45
CA PHE A 13 7.60 -18.58 10.21
C PHE A 13 7.38 -19.44 8.97
N LEU A 14 7.73 -20.73 8.97
CA LEU A 14 7.36 -21.67 7.92
C LEU A 14 5.85 -21.87 7.86
N ARG A 15 5.21 -22.04 9.02
CA ARG A 15 3.75 -22.20 9.13
C ARG A 15 2.99 -20.91 8.85
N SER A 16 3.52 -19.75 9.25
CA SER A 16 2.88 -18.46 9.04
C SER A 16 3.89 -17.38 8.65
N PRO A 17 4.29 -17.30 7.36
CA PRO A 17 5.32 -16.38 6.88
C PRO A 17 5.02 -14.89 7.09
N LYS A 18 3.73 -14.53 7.25
CA LYS A 18 3.22 -13.16 7.47
C LYS A 18 3.28 -12.71 8.93
N LYS A 19 3.66 -13.59 9.86
CA LYS A 19 3.56 -13.31 11.30
C LYS A 19 4.58 -12.24 11.72
N SER A 20 4.19 -11.34 12.62
CA SER A 20 5.08 -10.28 13.09
C SER A 20 6.05 -10.81 14.15
N THR A 21 7.22 -10.17 14.27
CA THR A 21 8.20 -10.51 15.33
C THR A 21 7.63 -10.31 16.73
N VAL A 22 6.71 -9.38 16.92
CA VAL A 22 6.00 -9.14 18.19
C VAL A 22 5.06 -10.29 18.53
N CYS A 23 4.28 -10.76 17.55
CA CYS A 23 3.38 -11.89 17.75
C CYS A 23 4.16 -13.17 18.07
N THR A 24 5.19 -13.49 17.28
CA THR A 24 6.08 -14.63 17.54
C THR A 24 6.77 -14.54 18.90
N SER A 25 7.16 -13.33 19.31
CA SER A 25 7.75 -13.09 20.63
C SER A 25 6.81 -13.50 21.77
N ARG A 26 5.55 -13.07 21.69
CA ARG A 26 4.52 -13.40 22.68
C ARG A 26 4.19 -14.89 22.68
N GLU A 27 4.06 -15.50 21.50
CA GLU A 27 3.71 -16.92 21.37
C GLU A 27 4.80 -17.86 21.88
N LEU A 28 6.06 -17.54 21.60
CA LEU A 28 7.19 -18.41 21.97
C LEU A 28 7.78 -18.08 23.36
N GLY A 29 7.37 -16.96 23.97
CA GLY A 29 7.98 -16.45 25.20
C GLY A 29 9.42 -15.95 25.00
N ILE A 30 9.80 -15.61 23.76
CA ILE A 30 11.16 -15.19 23.40
C ILE A 30 11.17 -13.67 23.23
N PRO A 31 12.17 -12.93 23.75
CA PRO A 31 12.26 -11.49 23.51
C PRO A 31 12.26 -11.15 22.02
N GLN A 32 11.50 -10.11 21.61
CA GLN A 32 11.35 -9.72 20.20
C GLN A 32 12.70 -9.49 19.50
N LEU A 33 13.66 -8.87 20.19
CA LEU A 33 15.01 -8.64 19.67
C LEU A 33 15.72 -9.95 19.32
N THR A 34 15.51 -11.00 20.10
CA THR A 34 16.06 -12.33 19.87
C THR A 34 15.42 -12.96 18.64
N VAL A 35 14.09 -12.89 18.50
CA VAL A 35 13.38 -13.35 17.29
C VAL A 35 13.93 -12.65 16.04
N TRP A 36 14.10 -11.33 16.09
CA TRP A 36 14.67 -10.55 14.99
C TRP A 36 16.10 -10.97 14.66
N ARG A 37 16.96 -11.19 15.68
CA ARG A 37 18.33 -11.69 15.49
C ARG A 37 18.36 -13.07 14.86
N VAL A 38 17.47 -13.98 15.28
CA VAL A 38 17.34 -15.32 14.67
C VAL A 38 17.02 -15.20 13.19
N LEU A 39 15.99 -14.43 12.84
CA LEU A 39 15.57 -14.23 11.45
C LEU A 39 16.70 -13.67 10.59
N ARG A 40 17.37 -12.60 11.04
CA ARG A 40 18.34 -11.87 10.23
C ARG A 40 19.73 -12.47 10.19
N LYS A 41 20.17 -13.11 11.29
CA LYS A 41 21.56 -13.55 11.47
C LYS A 41 21.75 -15.07 11.47
N LYS A 42 20.71 -15.85 11.75
CA LYS A 42 20.79 -17.33 11.77
C LYS A 42 20.04 -17.96 10.61
N LEU A 43 18.83 -17.48 10.33
CA LEU A 43 18.01 -17.95 9.20
C LEU A 43 18.27 -17.17 7.91
N CYS A 44 18.87 -15.98 8.01
CA CYS A 44 19.13 -15.08 6.88
C CYS A 44 17.87 -14.73 6.07
N TYR A 45 16.71 -14.69 6.74
CA TYR A 45 15.44 -14.32 6.10
C TYR A 45 15.44 -12.83 5.77
N LYS A 46 14.81 -12.52 4.64
CA LYS A 46 14.58 -11.17 4.15
C LYS A 46 13.09 -10.85 4.24
N PRO A 47 12.74 -9.61 4.62
CA PRO A 47 11.37 -9.13 4.52
C PRO A 47 11.03 -8.83 3.06
N TYR A 48 10.03 -9.52 2.52
CA TYR A 48 9.43 -9.23 1.22
C TYR A 48 8.11 -8.50 1.45
N LYS A 49 7.93 -7.35 0.81
CA LYS A 49 6.66 -6.61 0.84
C LYS A 49 5.78 -7.07 -0.31
N LEU A 50 4.48 -7.11 -0.06
CA LEU A 50 3.51 -7.36 -1.13
C LEU A 50 3.47 -6.17 -2.08
N GLN A 51 3.87 -6.36 -3.33
CA GLN A 51 3.78 -5.34 -4.37
C GLN A 51 2.53 -5.57 -5.23
N SER A 52 1.82 -4.49 -5.58
CA SER A 52 0.95 -4.48 -6.76
C SER A 52 1.73 -3.75 -7.80
N LEU A 53 1.97 -4.41 -8.93
CA LEU A 53 2.55 -3.75 -10.08
C LEU A 53 1.45 -3.67 -11.13
N GLN A 54 1.24 -2.49 -11.68
CA GLN A 54 0.50 -2.34 -12.93
C GLN A 54 1.45 -2.76 -14.06
N ALA A 55 0.93 -3.48 -15.04
CA ALA A 55 1.70 -3.82 -16.23
C ALA A 55 1.86 -2.53 -17.07
N LEU A 56 3.10 -2.02 -17.13
CA LEU A 56 3.42 -0.88 -17.99
C LEU A 56 3.61 -1.38 -19.43
N ARG A 57 2.98 -0.69 -20.38
CA ARG A 57 3.22 -0.89 -21.81
C ARG A 57 4.35 0.04 -22.26
N PRO A 58 5.11 -0.32 -23.30
CA PRO A 58 6.16 0.55 -23.83
C PRO A 58 5.67 1.95 -24.20
N SER A 59 4.44 2.05 -24.73
CA SER A 59 3.80 3.33 -25.05
C SER A 59 3.60 4.23 -23.84
N ASP A 60 3.38 3.66 -22.65
CA ASP A 60 3.07 4.46 -21.45
C ASP A 60 4.27 5.31 -21.01
N GLN A 61 5.50 4.85 -21.30
CA GLN A 61 6.73 5.61 -21.01
C GLN A 61 6.82 6.89 -21.83
N GLU A 62 6.50 6.82 -23.12
CA GLU A 62 6.51 7.98 -24.00
C GLU A 62 5.43 9.00 -23.59
N HIS A 63 4.22 8.52 -23.27
CA HIS A 63 3.15 9.40 -22.78
C HIS A 63 3.52 10.07 -21.45
N GLN A 64 4.13 9.33 -20.52
CA GLN A 64 4.60 9.90 -19.25
C GLN A 64 5.67 10.98 -19.48
N LEU A 65 6.62 10.74 -20.38
CA LEU A 65 7.66 11.72 -20.71
C LEU A 65 7.03 13.00 -21.30
N ASN A 66 6.12 12.85 -22.26
CA ASN A 66 5.46 13.99 -22.91
C ASN A 66 4.67 14.84 -21.92
N VAL A 67 3.94 14.21 -20.99
CA VAL A 67 3.21 14.92 -19.93
C VAL A 67 4.18 15.66 -19.01
N CYS A 68 5.30 15.03 -18.62
CA CYS A 68 6.33 15.68 -17.79
C CYS A 68 6.96 16.89 -18.47
N VAL A 69 7.34 16.77 -19.75
CA VAL A 69 7.94 17.86 -20.53
C VAL A 69 6.94 19.01 -20.68
N TYR A 70 5.69 18.71 -21.06
CA TYR A 70 4.62 19.71 -21.15
C TYR A 70 4.43 20.46 -19.83
N MET A 71 4.42 19.74 -18.71
CA MET A 71 4.20 20.34 -17.39
C MET A 71 5.38 21.23 -16.98
N LEU A 72 6.62 20.86 -17.32
CA LEU A 72 7.81 21.68 -17.08
C LEU A 72 7.76 22.98 -17.91
N GLU A 73 7.48 22.89 -19.20
CA GLU A 73 7.36 24.06 -20.07
C GLU A 73 6.22 24.98 -19.60
N ALA A 74 5.09 24.41 -19.20
CA ALA A 74 3.96 25.16 -18.67
C ALA A 74 4.31 25.88 -17.37
N MET A 75 5.17 25.32 -16.52
CA MET A 75 5.67 25.95 -15.28
C MET A 75 6.68 27.06 -15.52
N GLU A 76 7.46 26.99 -16.61
CA GLU A 76 8.41 28.04 -16.98
C GLU A 76 7.73 29.23 -17.67
N ALA A 77 6.73 28.96 -18.51
CA ALA A 77 6.00 29.97 -19.27
C ALA A 77 4.90 30.66 -18.46
N ASP A 78 4.27 29.94 -17.52
CA ASP A 78 3.15 30.41 -16.71
C ASP A 78 3.22 29.80 -15.30
N ASP A 79 2.70 30.47 -14.29
CA ASP A 79 2.67 29.93 -12.92
C ASP A 79 1.50 28.95 -12.74
N ILE A 80 1.44 27.93 -13.59
CA ILE A 80 0.41 26.89 -13.58
C ILE A 80 0.27 26.21 -12.21
N CYS A 81 1.36 26.16 -11.43
CA CYS A 81 1.37 25.56 -10.09
C CYS A 81 0.34 26.20 -9.14
N THR A 82 0.11 27.52 -9.25
CA THR A 82 -0.87 28.20 -8.38
C THR A 82 -2.31 27.94 -8.79
N ARG A 83 -2.55 27.59 -10.05
CA ARG A 83 -3.88 27.29 -10.61
C ARG A 83 -4.22 25.81 -10.59
N LEU A 84 -3.23 24.95 -10.42
CA LEU A 84 -3.40 23.51 -10.45
C LEU A 84 -4.11 22.99 -9.20
N VAL A 85 -5.11 22.13 -9.42
CA VAL A 85 -5.81 21.39 -8.37
C VAL A 85 -5.64 19.91 -8.65
N PHE A 86 -4.95 19.21 -7.76
CA PHE A 86 -4.84 17.76 -7.78
C PHE A 86 -6.03 17.17 -7.06
N ASN A 87 -6.68 16.18 -7.66
CA ASN A 87 -7.74 15.43 -7.01
C ASN A 87 -7.44 13.94 -7.07
N ASP A 88 -8.02 13.20 -6.14
CA ASP A 88 -7.99 11.74 -6.15
C ASP A 88 -9.20 11.20 -5.39
N GLU A 89 -9.53 9.96 -5.70
CA GLU A 89 -10.52 9.17 -4.99
C GLU A 89 -9.85 8.08 -4.19
N THR A 90 -10.34 7.85 -2.97
CA THR A 90 -9.86 6.74 -2.16
C THR A 90 -11.00 5.96 -1.54
N THR A 91 -10.84 4.64 -1.52
CA THR A 91 -11.82 3.71 -0.96
C THR A 91 -11.34 3.19 0.39
N PHE A 92 -12.06 3.51 1.46
CA PHE A 92 -11.85 2.96 2.79
C PHE A 92 -12.74 1.75 3.02
N HIS A 93 -12.16 0.60 3.35
CA HIS A 93 -12.90 -0.62 3.66
C HIS A 93 -13.01 -0.82 5.17
N LEU A 94 -14.21 -1.12 5.66
CA LEU A 94 -14.49 -1.37 7.08
C LEU A 94 -13.97 -2.73 7.56
N SER A 95 -13.73 -3.68 6.65
CA SER A 95 -13.25 -5.03 6.96
C SER A 95 -11.78 -5.11 7.43
N GLY A 96 -11.10 -3.97 7.63
CA GLY A 96 -9.68 -3.97 7.99
C GLY A 96 -8.80 -4.59 6.89
N LYS A 97 -9.21 -4.39 5.62
CA LYS A 97 -8.55 -4.88 4.41
C LYS A 97 -7.04 -4.83 4.55
N VAL A 98 -6.40 -5.90 4.09
CA VAL A 98 -4.95 -6.12 4.12
C VAL A 98 -4.21 -4.82 3.81
N ASN A 99 -3.70 -4.17 4.86
CA ASN A 99 -2.80 -3.05 4.66
C ASN A 99 -1.51 -3.63 4.08
N ARG A 100 -1.31 -3.48 2.77
CA ARG A 100 -0.15 -3.99 2.05
C ARG A 100 1.16 -3.47 2.64
N HIS A 101 1.13 -2.29 3.27
CA HIS A 101 2.27 -1.72 3.98
C HIS A 101 2.64 -2.51 5.24
N ASN A 102 1.66 -3.17 5.87
CA ASN A 102 1.84 -3.96 7.09
C ASN A 102 2.08 -5.45 6.81
N VAL A 103 1.88 -5.92 5.57
CA VAL A 103 2.17 -7.31 5.20
C VAL A 103 3.58 -7.42 4.65
N SER A 104 4.45 -7.98 5.48
CA SER A 104 5.77 -8.44 5.06
C SER A 104 5.92 -9.94 5.32
N LEU A 105 6.35 -10.65 4.29
CA LEU A 105 6.66 -12.07 4.33
C LEU A 105 8.14 -12.24 4.68
N GLN A 106 8.45 -13.09 5.65
CA GLN A 106 9.84 -13.44 5.97
C GLN A 106 10.23 -14.73 5.26
N GLY A 107 11.29 -14.71 4.46
CA GLY A 107 11.77 -15.91 3.77
C GLY A 107 13.18 -15.77 3.22
N LEU A 108 13.78 -16.88 2.77
CA LEU A 108 15.07 -16.88 2.07
C LEU A 108 14.95 -16.38 0.62
N THR A 109 13.83 -16.69 -0.02
CA THR A 109 13.49 -16.33 -1.39
C THR A 109 12.14 -15.62 -1.41
N ASN A 110 11.87 -14.85 -2.47
CA ASN A 110 10.56 -14.25 -2.65
C ASN A 110 9.55 -15.38 -2.89
N PRO A 111 8.53 -15.54 -2.04
CA PRO A 111 7.65 -16.70 -2.13
C PRO A 111 6.56 -16.54 -3.22
N HIS A 112 6.53 -15.43 -3.96
CA HIS A 112 5.57 -15.17 -5.05
C HIS A 112 4.10 -15.48 -4.68
N ILE A 113 3.73 -15.12 -3.44
CA ILE A 113 2.42 -15.41 -2.88
C ILE A 113 1.40 -14.38 -3.35
N TRP A 114 0.23 -14.87 -3.78
CA TRP A 114 -0.94 -14.06 -4.05
C TRP A 114 -1.79 -13.95 -2.78
N ILE A 115 -2.33 -12.76 -2.52
CA ILE A 115 -3.28 -12.56 -1.42
C ILE A 115 -4.64 -12.33 -2.02
N GLU A 116 -5.58 -13.22 -1.68
CA GLU A 116 -6.97 -13.05 -2.05
C GLU A 116 -7.56 -11.80 -1.39
N HIS A 117 -8.37 -11.10 -2.17
CA HIS A 117 -8.97 -9.85 -1.78
C HIS A 117 -10.49 -9.99 -1.85
N GLU A 118 -11.16 -9.85 -0.72
CA GLU A 118 -12.61 -9.80 -0.64
C GLU A 118 -13.14 -8.51 -1.29
N ARG A 119 -13.83 -8.67 -2.42
CA ARG A 119 -14.29 -7.55 -3.25
C ARG A 119 -15.48 -6.80 -2.65
N ASP A 120 -16.36 -7.50 -1.92
CA ASP A 120 -17.68 -7.00 -1.51
C ASP A 120 -17.77 -6.57 -0.04
N SER A 121 -16.64 -6.23 0.57
CA SER A 121 -16.63 -5.66 1.92
C SER A 121 -17.26 -4.26 1.94
N SER A 122 -17.96 -3.95 3.04
CA SER A 122 -18.50 -2.61 3.29
C SER A 122 -17.38 -1.56 3.17
N LYS A 123 -17.62 -0.56 2.31
CA LYS A 123 -16.62 0.45 1.94
C LYS A 123 -17.25 1.82 1.81
N VAL A 124 -16.43 2.85 1.95
CA VAL A 124 -16.78 4.26 1.75
C VAL A 124 -15.81 4.83 0.73
N ASN A 125 -16.32 5.43 -0.34
CA ASN A 125 -15.50 6.17 -1.29
C ASN A 125 -15.46 7.64 -0.87
N VAL A 126 -14.27 8.22 -0.90
CA VAL A 126 -14.02 9.59 -0.50
C VAL A 126 -13.26 10.28 -1.61
N PHE A 127 -13.79 11.42 -2.06
CA PHE A 127 -13.09 12.34 -2.94
C PHE A 127 -12.41 13.44 -2.12
N ARG A 128 -11.20 13.80 -2.54
CA ARG A 128 -10.50 14.97 -2.01
C ARG A 128 -9.70 15.63 -3.12
N ALA A 129 -9.59 16.95 -3.06
CA ALA A 129 -8.70 17.69 -3.94
C ALA A 129 -7.85 18.70 -3.17
N MET A 130 -6.73 19.13 -3.74
CA MET A 130 -5.84 20.10 -3.15
C MET A 130 -5.17 20.97 -4.22
N SER A 131 -5.06 22.25 -3.91
CA SER A 131 -4.21 23.21 -4.61
C SER A 131 -3.09 23.67 -3.69
N VAL A 132 -2.23 24.58 -4.17
CA VAL A 132 -1.21 25.23 -3.33
C VAL A 132 -1.81 26.00 -2.15
N SER A 133 -3.04 26.51 -2.30
CA SER A 133 -3.66 27.44 -1.36
C SER A 133 -4.74 26.81 -0.48
N LYS A 134 -5.34 25.70 -0.92
CA LYS A 134 -6.53 25.15 -0.28
C LYS A 134 -6.65 23.64 -0.47
N ILE A 135 -7.28 23.00 0.51
CA ILE A 135 -7.77 21.64 0.40
C ILE A 135 -9.29 21.68 0.22
N TYR A 136 -9.79 20.92 -0.76
CA TYR A 136 -11.19 20.73 -1.10
C TYR A 136 -11.66 19.35 -0.65
N GLY A 137 -12.88 19.25 -0.13
CA GLY A 137 -13.40 18.04 0.49
C GLY A 137 -13.04 17.90 1.98
N PRO A 138 -13.25 16.72 2.60
CA PRO A 138 -13.65 15.46 1.98
C PRO A 138 -15.11 15.45 1.51
N PHE A 139 -15.34 14.88 0.32
CA PHE A 139 -16.69 14.52 -0.12
C PHE A 139 -16.88 13.01 0.03
N PHE A 140 -17.96 12.62 0.71
CA PHE A 140 -18.28 11.22 0.97
C PHE A 140 -19.38 10.77 0.02
N PHE A 141 -19.05 9.80 -0.84
CA PHE A 141 -20.07 9.20 -1.69
C PHE A 141 -20.96 8.29 -0.83
N THR A 142 -22.27 8.50 -0.91
CA THR A 142 -23.28 7.65 -0.27
C THR A 142 -23.48 6.34 -1.02
N GLU A 143 -23.18 6.32 -2.33
CA GLU A 143 -23.28 5.15 -3.17
C GLU A 143 -22.07 4.23 -3.06
N LYS A 144 -22.30 2.92 -3.23
CA LYS A 144 -21.22 1.91 -3.17
C LYS A 144 -20.22 2.03 -4.33
N THR A 145 -20.66 2.55 -5.46
CA THR A 145 -19.87 2.69 -6.69
C THR A 145 -20.02 4.12 -7.14
N VAL A 146 -18.90 4.79 -7.40
CA VAL A 146 -18.92 6.11 -8.01
C VAL A 146 -19.27 5.92 -9.49
N THR A 147 -20.35 6.56 -9.92
CA THR A 147 -20.80 6.61 -11.31
C THR A 147 -20.54 8.00 -11.88
N ASP A 148 -20.53 8.12 -13.20
CA ASP A 148 -20.30 9.38 -13.89
C ASP A 148 -21.26 10.49 -13.43
N SER A 149 -22.54 10.17 -13.21
CA SER A 149 -23.53 11.14 -12.70
C SER A 149 -23.22 11.57 -11.28
N THR A 150 -22.91 10.64 -10.38
CA THR A 150 -22.57 11.01 -8.99
C THR A 150 -21.27 11.77 -8.86
N TYR A 151 -20.33 11.53 -9.77
CA TYR A 151 -19.08 12.28 -9.82
C TYR A 151 -19.32 13.70 -10.34
N LEU A 152 -20.16 13.86 -11.36
CA LEU A 152 -20.57 15.17 -11.87
C LEU A 152 -21.32 15.97 -10.79
N ASP A 153 -22.30 15.34 -10.13
CA ASP A 153 -23.05 15.95 -9.03
C ASP A 153 -22.10 16.47 -7.95
N MET A 154 -21.02 15.74 -7.64
CA MET A 154 -19.99 16.14 -6.68
C MET A 154 -19.18 17.35 -7.16
N LEU A 155 -18.85 17.44 -8.44
CA LEU A 155 -18.09 18.57 -9.01
C LEU A 155 -18.90 19.88 -9.06
N GLU A 156 -20.23 19.78 -9.09
CA GLU A 156 -21.14 20.93 -9.16
C GLU A 156 -21.53 21.51 -7.79
N ILE A 157 -21.02 20.94 -6.69
CA ILE A 157 -21.23 21.42 -5.30
C ILE A 157 -20.34 22.64 -4.99
#